data_AF-A0A924DC82-F1
#
_entry.id   AF-A0A924DC82-F1
#
_cell.length_a   1.000
_cell.length_b   1.000
_cell.length_c   1.000
_cell.angle_alpha   90.00
_cell.angle_beta   90.00
_cell.angle_gamma   90.00
#
_symmetry.space_group_name_H-M   'P 1'
#
loop_
_entity.id
_entity.type
_entity.pdbx_description
1 polymer ?
#
loop_
_entity_poly.entity_id
_entity_poly.type
_entity_poly.pdbx_seq_one_letter_code
_entity_poly.pdbx_strand_id
1 'polypeptide(L)'
;MSEEEMGEPEPQNSEHVKAQDEEVARLIAKTMKRAKHIYLSNTLVIISLLLTIMTLFFYAYIGLPNPKKGLWCLASALLFTANFAYSLSLAQTFFREGKQEMMRIDKRGINTLCQLVVHSSGTRLYKIALARFLEVLQTMNASDAPRISGTTRLLINKILDQGNTETVLPLLVALEQVGDKWCVSHIKKLKFAPFAILHRKRREEVKAQAQRTLNFIEQRLEEGKNAITLLRPSSPSDAPETLLRPATETPNESAEVLLKPSHKELVE
;
A
#
# COMPACT_ATOMS: atom_id res chain seq x y z
N MET A 1 -1.19 39.95 18.42
CA MET A 1 -0.70 38.62 18.02
C MET A 1 -0.96 37.73 19.21
N SER A 2 -2.14 37.12 19.21
CA SER A 2 -2.63 36.31 20.31
C SER A 2 -2.18 34.89 20.03
N GLU A 3 -1.38 34.33 20.93
CA GLU A 3 -1.07 32.91 20.97
C GLU A 3 -2.39 32.18 21.22
N GLU A 4 -3.04 31.75 20.13
CA GLU A 4 -4.18 30.85 20.19
C GLU A 4 -3.74 29.59 20.93
N GLU A 5 -4.38 29.35 22.08
CA GLU A 5 -4.35 28.09 22.83
C GLU A 5 -4.61 26.94 21.86
N MET A 6 -3.52 26.34 21.41
CA MET A 6 -3.52 25.13 20.62
C MET A 6 -3.90 24.01 21.57
N GLY A 7 -5.20 23.80 21.75
CA GLY A 7 -5.76 22.76 22.61
C GLY A 7 -5.04 21.44 22.36
N GLU A 8 -4.39 20.93 23.40
CA GLU A 8 -3.71 19.64 23.34
C GLU A 8 -4.72 18.59 22.86
N PRO A 9 -4.40 17.84 21.78
CA PRO A 9 -5.31 16.84 21.24
C PRO A 9 -5.58 15.78 22.31
N GLU A 10 -6.86 15.59 22.64
CA GLU A 10 -7.33 14.61 23.64
C GLU A 10 -6.68 13.23 23.42
N PRO A 11 -6.08 12.61 24.45
CA PRO A 11 -5.29 11.39 24.33
C PRO A 11 -6.10 10.10 24.07
N GLN A 12 -7.43 10.18 23.97
CA GLN A 12 -8.31 9.00 23.85
C GLN A 12 -8.13 8.22 22.54
N ASN A 13 -7.57 8.83 21.48
CA ASN A 13 -7.28 8.12 20.24
C ASN A 13 -5.94 7.34 20.28
N SER A 14 -5.15 7.49 21.35
CA SER A 14 -3.81 6.89 21.42
C SER A 14 -3.82 5.38 21.70
N GLU A 15 -4.79 4.86 22.46
CA GLU A 15 -4.87 3.43 22.77
C GLU A 15 -5.31 2.59 21.56
N HIS A 16 -6.30 3.07 20.79
CA HIS A 16 -6.76 2.37 19.59
C HIS A 16 -5.68 2.31 18.51
N VAL A 17 -4.92 3.39 18.33
CA VAL A 17 -3.78 3.42 17.40
C VAL A 17 -2.67 2.47 17.86
N LYS A 18 -2.35 2.43 19.16
CA LYS A 18 -1.36 1.49 19.71
C LYS A 18 -1.75 0.04 19.50
N ALA A 19 -3.01 -0.33 19.74
CA ALA A 19 -3.49 -1.70 19.53
C ALA A 19 -3.40 -2.11 18.06
N GLN A 20 -3.74 -1.20 17.15
CA GLN A 20 -3.65 -1.44 15.71
C GLN A 20 -2.19 -1.57 15.25
N ASP A 21 -1.30 -0.74 15.77
CA ASP A 21 0.14 -0.82 15.48
C ASP A 21 0.75 -2.13 16.02
N GLU A 22 0.30 -2.62 17.18
CA GLU A 22 0.76 -3.91 17.73
C GLU A 22 0.29 -5.10 16.90
N GLU A 23 -0.98 -5.10 16.46
CA GLU A 23 -1.51 -6.15 15.58
C GLU A 23 -0.75 -6.19 14.24
N VAL A 24 -0.51 -5.01 13.67
CA VAL A 24 0.28 -4.85 12.45
C VAL A 24 1.72 -5.32 12.68
N ALA A 25 2.35 -4.96 13.79
CA ALA A 25 3.69 -5.45 14.15
C ALA A 25 3.73 -6.97 14.30
N ARG A 26 2.70 -7.61 14.87
CA ARG A 26 2.57 -9.07 14.96
C ARG A 26 2.45 -9.71 13.57
N LEU A 27 1.67 -9.11 12.67
CA LEU A 27 1.55 -9.56 11.28
C LEU A 27 2.87 -9.41 10.51
N ILE A 28 3.59 -8.29 10.67
CA ILE A 28 4.93 -8.10 10.10
C ILE A 28 5.90 -9.13 10.68
N ALA A 29 5.93 -9.33 11.99
CA ALA A 29 6.80 -10.30 12.62
C ALA A 29 6.51 -11.73 12.12
N LYS A 30 5.24 -12.08 11.94
CA LYS A 30 4.81 -13.37 11.37
C LYS A 30 5.25 -13.52 9.92
N THR A 31 5.10 -12.47 9.10
CA THR A 31 5.52 -12.49 7.68
C THR A 31 7.05 -12.48 7.55
N MET A 32 7.77 -11.72 8.36
CA MET A 32 9.24 -11.75 8.41
C MET A 32 9.78 -13.10 8.90
N LYS A 33 9.14 -13.72 9.90
CA LYS A 33 9.52 -15.06 10.35
C LYS A 33 9.34 -16.08 9.21
N ARG A 34 8.26 -15.97 8.44
CA ARG A 34 8.03 -16.78 7.22
C ARG A 34 9.06 -16.47 6.12
N ALA A 35 9.38 -15.20 5.87
CA ALA A 35 10.38 -14.79 4.89
C ALA A 35 11.80 -15.27 5.27
N LYS A 36 12.17 -15.19 6.55
CA LYS A 36 13.40 -15.77 7.07
C LYS A 36 13.43 -17.28 6.87
N HIS A 37 12.30 -17.96 7.07
CA HIS A 37 12.18 -19.39 6.80
C HIS A 37 12.37 -19.73 5.31
N ILE A 38 11.89 -18.87 4.40
CA ILE A 38 12.13 -19.01 2.95
C ILE A 38 13.62 -18.80 2.63
N TYR A 39 14.28 -17.78 3.19
CA TYR A 39 15.70 -17.58 2.99
C TYR A 39 16.53 -18.74 3.56
N LEU A 40 16.17 -19.24 4.73
CA LEU A 40 16.80 -20.41 5.35
C LEU A 40 16.58 -21.66 4.50
N SER A 41 15.38 -21.85 3.95
CA SER A 41 15.08 -22.96 3.04
C SER A 41 15.91 -22.87 1.76
N ASN A 42 16.04 -21.68 1.17
CA ASN A 42 16.84 -21.49 -0.04
C ASN A 42 18.34 -21.70 0.22
N THR A 43 18.85 -21.26 1.37
CA THR A 43 20.25 -21.52 1.76
C THR A 43 20.49 -23.00 2.05
N LEU A 44 19.56 -23.69 2.72
CA LEU A 44 19.62 -25.15 2.89
C LEU A 44 19.59 -25.89 1.56
N VAL A 45 18.77 -25.42 0.61
CA VAL A 45 18.72 -25.97 -0.75
C VAL A 45 20.07 -25.82 -1.45
N ILE A 46 20.68 -24.62 -1.41
CA ILE A 46 22.01 -24.37 -1.98
C ILE A 46 23.09 -25.23 -1.30
N ILE A 47 23.06 -25.34 0.03
CA ILE A 47 24.00 -26.18 0.78
C ILE A 47 23.83 -27.66 0.40
N SER A 48 22.60 -28.15 0.28
CA SER A 48 22.32 -29.53 -0.14
C SER A 48 22.81 -29.80 -1.57
N LEU A 49 22.69 -28.81 -2.45
CA LEU A 49 23.20 -28.87 -3.82
C LEU A 49 24.74 -28.91 -3.85
N LEU A 50 25.40 -28.08 -3.04
CA LEU A 50 26.85 -28.08 -2.93
C LEU A 50 27.39 -29.39 -2.34
N LEU A 51 26.71 -29.93 -1.32
CA LEU A 51 27.05 -31.23 -0.75
C LEU A 51 26.88 -32.36 -1.76
N THR A 52 25.80 -32.36 -2.55
CA THR A 52 25.62 -33.36 -3.61
C THR A 52 26.72 -33.27 -4.67
N ILE A 53 27.06 -32.06 -5.13
CA ILE A 53 28.17 -31.87 -6.07
C ILE A 53 29.49 -32.38 -5.48
N MET A 54 29.80 -32.04 -4.22
CA MET A 54 30.99 -32.52 -3.52
C MET A 54 31.02 -34.05 -3.41
N THR A 55 29.90 -34.69 -3.08
CA THR A 55 29.82 -36.15 -3.03
C THR A 55 30.08 -36.77 -4.40
N LEU A 56 29.44 -36.26 -5.47
CA LEU A 56 29.66 -36.73 -6.84
C LEU A 56 31.14 -36.61 -7.26
N PHE A 57 31.78 -35.49 -6.91
CA PHE A 57 33.19 -35.26 -7.22
C PHE A 57 34.12 -36.23 -6.47
N PHE A 58 33.86 -36.45 -5.18
CA PHE A 58 34.59 -37.42 -4.35
C PHE A 58 34.46 -38.84 -4.92
N TYR A 59 33.27 -39.21 -5.41
CA TYR A 59 33.05 -40.50 -6.06
C TYR A 59 33.77 -40.64 -7.40
N ALA A 60 33.75 -39.59 -8.24
CA ALA A 60 34.50 -39.57 -9.50
C ALA A 60 36.02 -39.71 -9.26
N TYR A 61 36.52 -39.07 -8.19
CA TYR A 61 37.94 -39.09 -7.85
C TYR A 61 38.44 -40.46 -7.36
N ILE A 62 37.63 -41.21 -6.60
CA ILE A 62 38.08 -42.49 -5.98
C ILE A 62 38.04 -43.66 -6.98
N GLY A 63 37.38 -43.53 -8.14
CA GLY A 63 37.46 -44.53 -9.22
C GLY A 63 37.09 -45.95 -8.77
N LEU A 64 35.93 -46.15 -8.15
CA LEU A 64 35.61 -47.38 -7.42
C LEU A 64 35.13 -48.54 -8.34
N PRO A 65 35.79 -49.72 -8.32
CA PRO A 65 35.36 -50.93 -9.04
C PRO A 65 34.29 -51.76 -8.28
N ASN A 66 33.72 -51.25 -7.19
CA ASN A 66 32.96 -52.07 -6.23
C ASN A 66 31.44 -51.79 -6.29
N PRO A 67 30.59 -52.74 -6.75
CA PRO A 67 29.19 -52.48 -7.07
C PRO A 67 28.33 -52.08 -5.87
N LYS A 68 28.67 -52.55 -4.65
CA LYS A 68 27.94 -52.19 -3.43
C LYS A 68 28.04 -50.69 -3.10
N LYS A 69 29.16 -50.03 -3.42
CA LYS A 69 29.33 -48.59 -3.17
C LYS A 69 28.52 -47.74 -4.15
N GLY A 70 28.31 -48.23 -5.37
CA GLY A 70 27.45 -47.57 -6.36
C GLY A 70 25.99 -47.47 -5.92
N LEU A 71 25.46 -48.53 -5.29
CA LEU A 71 24.07 -48.55 -4.81
C LEU A 71 23.79 -47.50 -3.72
N TRP A 72 24.69 -47.38 -2.73
CA TRP A 72 24.57 -46.35 -1.68
C TRP A 72 24.66 -44.94 -2.24
N CYS A 73 25.48 -44.75 -3.28
CA CYS A 73 25.63 -43.48 -3.95
C CYS A 73 24.33 -43.07 -4.67
N LEU A 74 23.74 -43.98 -5.44
CA LEU A 74 22.43 -43.77 -6.08
C LEU A 74 21.32 -43.50 -5.05
N ALA A 75 21.29 -44.25 -3.94
CA ALA A 75 20.31 -44.03 -2.89
C ALA A 75 20.44 -42.63 -2.26
N SER A 76 21.67 -42.18 -1.97
CA SER A 76 21.91 -40.84 -1.42
C SER A 76 21.51 -39.75 -2.41
N ALA A 77 21.87 -39.89 -3.69
CA ALA A 77 21.48 -38.95 -4.74
C ALA A 77 19.95 -38.84 -4.87
N LEU A 78 19.23 -39.97 -4.82
CA LEU A 78 17.76 -39.99 -4.83
C LEU A 78 17.14 -39.29 -3.62
N LEU A 79 17.69 -39.49 -2.42
CA LEU A 79 17.19 -38.80 -1.22
C LEU A 79 17.43 -37.29 -1.29
N PHE A 80 18.57 -36.86 -1.81
CA PHE A 80 18.86 -35.44 -2.01
C PHE A 80 17.97 -34.79 -3.06
N THR A 81 17.75 -35.45 -4.21
CA THR A 81 16.83 -34.91 -5.24
C THR A 81 15.39 -34.86 -4.74
N ALA A 82 14.95 -35.86 -3.97
CA ALA A 82 13.64 -35.84 -3.33
C ALA A 82 13.51 -34.69 -2.31
N ASN A 83 14.51 -34.47 -1.46
CA ASN A 83 14.51 -33.38 -0.48
C ASN A 83 14.56 -31.99 -1.15
N PHE A 84 15.36 -31.85 -2.22
CA PHE A 84 15.40 -30.64 -3.03
C PHE A 84 14.04 -30.36 -3.68
N ALA A 85 13.42 -31.37 -4.30
CA ALA A 85 12.09 -31.23 -4.91
C ALA A 85 11.01 -30.88 -3.87
N TYR A 86 11.06 -31.51 -2.70
CA TYR A 86 10.16 -31.20 -1.58
C TYR A 86 10.32 -29.76 -1.09
N SER A 87 11.56 -29.30 -0.91
CA SER A 87 11.87 -27.92 -0.50
C SER A 87 11.42 -26.90 -1.54
N LEU A 88 11.61 -27.19 -2.82
CA LEU A 88 11.14 -26.34 -3.91
C LEU A 88 9.60 -26.30 -3.96
N SER A 89 8.93 -27.43 -3.75
CA SER A 89 7.47 -27.52 -3.67
C SER A 89 6.92 -26.71 -2.49
N LEU A 90 7.55 -26.80 -1.31
CA LEU A 90 7.22 -25.97 -0.16
C LEU A 90 7.41 -24.48 -0.46
N ALA A 91 8.54 -24.08 -1.05
CA ALA A 91 8.76 -22.68 -1.42
C ALA A 91 7.70 -22.16 -2.42
N GLN A 92 7.30 -23.00 -3.38
CA GLN A 92 6.24 -22.67 -4.35
C GLN A 92 4.86 -22.56 -3.70
N THR A 93 4.50 -23.46 -2.79
CA THR A 93 3.21 -23.42 -2.08
C THR A 93 3.11 -22.17 -1.20
N PHE A 94 4.15 -21.83 -0.43
CA PHE A 94 4.18 -20.58 0.34
C PHE A 94 4.05 -19.33 -0.54
N PHE A 95 4.69 -19.33 -1.71
CA PHE A 95 4.56 -18.21 -2.65
C PHE A 95 3.14 -18.12 -3.22
N ARG A 96 2.50 -19.25 -3.53
CA ARG A 96 1.11 -19.29 -4.01
C ARG A 96 0.14 -18.81 -2.96
N GLU A 97 0.27 -19.28 -1.72
CA GLU A 97 -0.55 -18.85 -0.59
C GLU A 97 -0.35 -17.37 -0.29
N GLY A 98 0.90 -16.91 -0.19
CA GLY A 98 1.21 -15.49 0.02
C GLY A 98 0.67 -14.60 -1.10
N LYS A 99 0.73 -15.05 -2.35
CA LYS A 99 0.10 -14.34 -3.48
C LYS A 99 -1.42 -14.28 -3.30
N GLN A 100 -2.08 -15.39 -2.96
CA GLN A 100 -3.53 -15.41 -2.77
C GLN A 100 -3.97 -14.53 -1.60
N GLU A 101 -3.25 -14.56 -0.48
CA GLU A 101 -3.51 -13.68 0.67
C GLU A 101 -3.37 -12.22 0.28
N MET A 102 -2.30 -11.83 -0.44
CA MET A 102 -2.10 -10.45 -0.90
C MET A 102 -3.23 -9.97 -1.83
N MET A 103 -3.71 -10.83 -2.73
CA MET A 103 -4.80 -10.49 -3.65
C MET A 103 -6.15 -10.29 -2.93
N ARG A 104 -6.33 -10.89 -1.75
CA ARG A 104 -7.52 -10.69 -0.90
C ARG A 104 -7.45 -9.43 -0.05
N ILE A 105 -6.30 -8.74 -0.01
CA ILE A 105 -6.20 -7.51 0.76
C ILE A 105 -6.99 -6.41 0.04
N ASP A 106 -8.00 -5.88 0.74
CA ASP A 106 -8.81 -4.74 0.34
C ASP A 106 -8.16 -3.41 0.75
N LYS A 107 -8.83 -2.29 0.44
CA LYS A 107 -8.46 -0.92 0.86
C LYS A 107 -8.10 -0.80 2.35
N ARG A 108 -8.71 -1.64 3.21
CA ARG A 108 -8.44 -1.65 4.66
C ARG A 108 -7.04 -2.13 5.02
N GLY A 109 -6.43 -2.99 4.20
CA GLY A 109 -5.09 -3.51 4.44
C GLY A 109 -3.99 -2.77 3.68
N ILE A 110 -4.24 -1.52 3.25
CA ILE A 110 -3.24 -0.71 2.54
C ILE A 110 -1.94 -0.53 3.34
N ASN A 111 -2.03 -0.36 4.67
CA ASN A 111 -0.86 -0.24 5.53
C ASN A 111 0.01 -1.51 5.46
N THR A 112 -0.63 -2.69 5.57
CA THR A 112 0.04 -3.98 5.45
C THR A 112 0.70 -4.16 4.08
N LEU A 113 0.03 -3.78 2.99
CA LEU A 113 0.60 -3.83 1.65
C LEU A 113 1.81 -2.89 1.52
N CYS A 114 1.71 -1.66 2.03
CA CYS A 114 2.80 -0.68 1.98
C CYS A 114 4.03 -1.18 2.75
N GLN A 115 3.82 -1.73 3.94
CA GLN A 115 4.89 -2.34 4.73
C GLN A 115 5.53 -3.53 4.01
N LEU A 116 4.73 -4.39 3.38
CA LEU A 116 5.25 -5.50 2.58
C LEU A 116 6.12 -5.01 1.42
N VAL A 117 5.71 -3.94 0.73
CA VAL A 117 6.49 -3.33 -0.36
C VAL A 117 7.85 -2.84 0.15
N VAL A 118 7.88 -2.12 1.28
CA VAL A 118 9.13 -1.57 1.82
C VAL A 118 10.06 -2.67 2.34
N HIS A 119 9.54 -3.70 3.02
CA HIS A 119 10.37 -4.75 3.62
C HIS A 119 10.76 -5.86 2.64
N SER A 120 10.01 -6.06 1.56
CA SER A 120 10.25 -7.16 0.62
C SER A 120 11.14 -6.76 -0.56
N SER A 121 11.82 -5.60 -0.50
CA SER A 121 12.64 -5.05 -1.59
C SER A 121 13.59 -6.10 -2.20
N GLY A 122 13.52 -6.28 -3.52
CA GLY A 122 14.38 -7.23 -4.26
C GLY A 122 13.82 -8.66 -4.39
N THR A 123 12.71 -8.99 -3.72
CA THR A 123 12.09 -10.33 -3.84
C THR A 123 11.04 -10.38 -4.95
N ARG A 124 10.63 -11.59 -5.37
CA ARG A 124 9.46 -11.74 -6.28
C ARG A 124 8.16 -11.24 -5.65
N LEU A 125 8.05 -11.31 -4.32
CA LEU A 125 6.89 -10.81 -3.58
C LEU A 125 6.77 -9.29 -3.67
N TYR A 126 7.89 -8.56 -3.75
CA TYR A 126 7.89 -7.11 -3.95
C TYR A 126 7.04 -6.70 -5.15
N LYS A 127 7.24 -7.33 -6.31
CA LYS A 127 6.52 -6.97 -7.54
C LYS A 127 5.01 -7.21 -7.41
N ILE A 128 4.62 -8.30 -6.75
CA ILE A 128 3.21 -8.64 -6.51
C ILE A 128 2.59 -7.67 -5.51
N ALA A 129 3.25 -7.46 -4.36
CA ALA A 129 2.80 -6.54 -3.32
C ALA A 129 2.68 -5.12 -3.86
N LEU A 130 3.66 -4.67 -4.66
CA LEU A 130 3.65 -3.35 -5.28
C LEU A 130 2.52 -3.21 -6.30
N ALA A 131 2.33 -4.19 -7.19
CA ALA A 131 1.25 -4.16 -8.16
C ALA A 131 -0.12 -4.06 -7.46
N ARG A 132 -0.33 -4.88 -6.43
CA ARG A 132 -1.57 -4.85 -5.64
C ARG A 132 -1.73 -3.56 -4.84
N PHE A 133 -0.63 -3.04 -4.27
CA PHE A 133 -0.62 -1.77 -3.55
C PHE A 133 -1.03 -0.60 -4.46
N LEU A 134 -0.47 -0.54 -5.68
CA LEU A 134 -0.80 0.47 -6.67
C LEU A 134 -2.25 0.35 -7.15
N GLU A 135 -2.73 -0.88 -7.40
CA GLU A 135 -4.13 -1.14 -7.76
C GLU A 135 -5.07 -0.64 -6.66
N VAL A 136 -4.81 -1.01 -5.40
CA VAL A 136 -5.62 -0.55 -4.26
C VAL A 136 -5.59 0.97 -4.16
N LEU A 137 -4.42 1.61 -4.24
CA LEU A 137 -4.30 3.07 -4.20
C LEU A 137 -5.06 3.76 -5.34
N GLN A 138 -5.03 3.22 -6.56
CA GLN A 138 -5.76 3.79 -7.71
C GLN A 138 -7.28 3.69 -7.56
N THR A 139 -7.78 2.74 -6.77
CA THR A 139 -9.22 2.64 -6.44
C THR A 139 -9.63 3.51 -5.26
N MET A 140 -8.70 4.15 -4.55
CA MET A 140 -9.01 5.01 -3.41
C MET A 140 -9.48 6.39 -3.85
N ASN A 141 -10.51 6.87 -3.17
CA ASN A 141 -11.00 8.24 -3.34
C ASN A 141 -10.45 9.13 -2.22
N ALA A 142 -10.60 10.44 -2.33
CA ALA A 142 -10.21 11.35 -1.25
C ALA A 142 -10.92 11.08 0.09
N SER A 143 -12.14 10.54 0.07
CA SER A 143 -12.85 10.11 1.29
C SER A 143 -12.13 8.96 2.03
N ASP A 144 -11.29 8.20 1.32
CA ASP A 144 -10.47 7.14 1.90
C ASP A 144 -9.13 7.66 2.44
N ALA A 145 -8.78 8.95 2.25
CA ALA A 145 -7.52 9.53 2.71
C ALA A 145 -7.24 9.34 4.22
N PRO A 146 -8.24 9.39 5.14
CA PRO A 146 -8.01 9.10 6.56
C PRO A 146 -7.56 7.67 6.84
N ARG A 147 -7.81 6.71 5.92
CA ARG A 147 -7.36 5.32 6.07
C ARG A 147 -5.85 5.17 5.90
N ILE A 148 -5.19 6.14 5.27
CA ILE A 148 -3.73 6.14 5.12
C ILE A 148 -3.13 6.67 6.42
N SER A 149 -2.68 5.73 7.26
CA SER A 149 -2.03 6.06 8.53
C SER A 149 -0.78 6.92 8.31
N GLY A 150 -0.40 7.70 9.33
CA GLY A 150 0.85 8.49 9.30
C GLY A 150 2.07 7.62 8.99
N THR A 151 2.11 6.38 9.51
CA THR A 151 3.15 5.39 9.21
C THR A 151 3.14 4.99 7.72
N THR A 152 1.98 4.75 7.13
CA THR A 152 1.84 4.46 5.69
C THR A 152 2.32 5.64 4.84
N ARG A 153 2.00 6.88 5.24
CA ARG A 153 2.46 8.10 4.53
C ARG A 153 3.98 8.19 4.50
N LEU A 154 4.64 7.94 5.63
CA LEU A 154 6.12 7.91 5.71
C LEU A 154 6.72 6.83 4.82
N LEU A 155 6.08 5.65 4.73
CA LEU A 155 6.53 4.57 3.86
C LEU A 155 6.34 4.91 2.37
N ILE A 156 5.21 5.52 1.99
CA ILE A 156 4.97 6.03 0.62
C ILE A 156 6.06 7.05 0.24
N ASN A 157 6.32 7.99 1.14
CA ASN A 157 7.36 8.99 1.00
C ASN A 157 8.75 8.35 0.81
N LYS A 158 9.07 7.31 1.59
CA LYS A 158 10.29 6.52 1.42
C LYS A 158 10.36 5.82 0.05
N ILE A 159 9.23 5.29 -0.45
CA ILE A 159 9.17 4.68 -1.80
C ILE A 159 9.40 5.74 -2.89
N LEU A 160 8.87 6.95 -2.72
CA LEU A 160 9.11 8.07 -3.63
C LEU A 160 10.59 8.48 -3.64
N ASP A 161 11.21 8.57 -2.46
CA ASP A 161 12.61 8.96 -2.30
C ASP A 161 13.60 7.93 -2.88
N GLN A 162 13.22 6.65 -2.92
CA GLN A 162 14.03 5.60 -3.57
C GLN A 162 14.17 5.80 -5.09
N GLY A 163 13.29 6.59 -5.72
CA GLY A 163 13.47 7.05 -7.10
C GLY A 163 13.37 5.98 -8.18
N ASN A 164 12.82 4.79 -7.89
CA ASN A 164 12.60 3.78 -8.92
C ASN A 164 11.46 4.24 -9.85
N THR A 165 11.77 4.50 -11.12
CA THR A 165 10.78 5.08 -12.04
C THR A 165 9.63 4.15 -12.41
N GLU A 166 9.81 2.84 -12.29
CA GLU A 166 8.72 1.89 -12.46
C GLU A 166 7.67 2.02 -11.35
N THR A 167 8.08 2.50 -10.17
CA THR A 167 7.20 2.65 -9.01
C THR A 167 6.70 4.08 -8.84
N VAL A 168 7.57 5.07 -9.07
CA VAL A 168 7.29 6.49 -8.85
C VAL A 168 6.15 6.98 -9.75
N LEU A 169 6.15 6.64 -11.05
CA LEU A 169 5.11 7.12 -11.97
C LEU A 169 3.70 6.64 -11.59
N PRO A 170 3.44 5.32 -11.44
CA PRO A 170 2.14 4.84 -10.98
C PRO A 170 1.75 5.39 -9.60
N LEU A 171 2.73 5.55 -8.71
CA LEU A 171 2.49 6.07 -7.36
C LEU A 171 2.07 7.55 -7.38
N LEU A 172 2.67 8.38 -8.24
CA LEU A 172 2.25 9.77 -8.42
C LEU A 172 0.81 9.87 -8.94
N VAL A 173 0.44 9.05 -9.93
CA VAL A 173 -0.94 8.98 -10.44
C VAL A 173 -1.92 8.57 -9.34
N ALA A 174 -1.54 7.61 -8.50
CA ALA A 174 -2.42 7.16 -7.42
C ALA A 174 -2.53 8.20 -6.30
N LEU A 175 -1.45 8.93 -6.00
CA LEU A 175 -1.46 10.04 -5.03
C LEU A 175 -2.31 11.23 -5.49
N GLU A 176 -2.41 11.46 -6.81
CA GLU A 176 -3.32 12.44 -7.40
C GLU A 176 -4.77 12.17 -6.98
N GLN A 177 -5.22 10.90 -7.05
CA GLN A 177 -6.59 10.52 -6.70
C GLN A 177 -6.91 10.69 -5.21
N VAL A 178 -5.95 10.36 -4.34
CA VAL A 178 -6.11 10.50 -2.89
C VAL A 178 -6.11 11.98 -2.48
N GLY A 179 -5.26 12.81 -3.10
CA GLY A 179 -5.25 14.25 -2.84
C GLY A 179 -4.66 14.66 -1.49
N ASP A 180 -3.71 13.89 -0.96
CA ASP A 180 -3.24 14.09 0.42
C ASP A 180 -2.16 15.20 0.55
N LYS A 181 -2.34 16.12 1.52
CA LYS A 181 -1.45 17.27 1.76
C LYS A 181 -0.02 16.85 2.14
N TRP A 182 0.13 15.71 2.81
CA TRP A 182 1.41 15.26 3.38
C TRP A 182 2.45 14.93 2.31
N CYS A 183 2.01 14.56 1.10
CA CYS A 183 2.91 14.19 0.00
C CYS A 183 3.47 15.41 -0.74
N VAL A 184 2.90 16.61 -0.58
CA VAL A 184 3.26 17.82 -1.35
C VAL A 184 4.75 18.14 -1.26
N SER A 185 5.34 18.06 -0.06
CA SER A 185 6.77 18.35 0.13
C SER A 185 7.66 17.40 -0.66
N HIS A 186 7.33 16.11 -0.70
CA HIS A 186 8.14 15.10 -1.38
C HIS A 186 7.94 15.14 -2.90
N ILE A 187 6.72 15.42 -3.36
CA ILE A 187 6.44 15.65 -4.79
C ILE A 187 7.20 16.90 -5.28
N LYS A 188 7.27 17.97 -4.47
CA LYS A 188 8.12 19.15 -4.75
C LYS A 188 9.59 18.76 -4.89
N LYS A 189 10.12 17.94 -3.97
CA LYS A 189 11.49 17.44 -4.06
C LYS A 189 11.73 16.65 -5.35
N LEU A 190 10.80 15.77 -5.76
CA LEU A 190 10.94 14.98 -6.99
C LEU A 190 11.07 15.82 -8.26
N LYS A 191 10.41 16.98 -8.32
CA LYS A 191 10.54 17.92 -9.45
C LYS A 191 11.99 18.41 -9.63
N PHE A 192 12.67 18.67 -8.51
CA PHE A 192 14.03 19.21 -8.48
C PHE A 192 15.11 18.13 -8.34
N ALA A 193 14.73 16.90 -7.99
CA ALA A 193 15.67 15.83 -7.73
C ALA A 193 16.57 15.52 -8.95
N PRO A 194 17.90 15.44 -8.75
CA PRO A 194 18.81 14.97 -9.77
C PRO A 194 18.75 13.44 -9.83
N PHE A 195 17.89 12.92 -10.70
CA PHE A 195 17.78 11.48 -10.99
C PHE A 195 18.97 10.95 -11.79
N ALA A 196 20.18 10.96 -11.21
CA ALA A 196 21.44 10.71 -11.92
C ALA A 196 21.45 9.40 -12.74
N ILE A 197 20.78 8.35 -12.24
CA ILE A 197 20.80 7.00 -12.81
C ILE A 197 19.80 6.81 -13.97
N LEU A 198 18.86 7.75 -14.16
CA LEU A 198 17.75 7.57 -15.10
C LEU A 198 18.01 8.21 -16.47
N HIS A 199 17.56 7.50 -17.51
CA HIS A 199 17.49 8.03 -18.87
C HIS A 199 16.75 9.37 -18.90
N ARG A 200 17.29 10.33 -19.67
CA ARG A 200 16.77 11.71 -19.77
C ARG A 200 15.26 11.77 -20.01
N LYS A 201 14.75 10.99 -20.97
CA LYS A 201 13.32 10.94 -21.30
C LYS A 201 12.46 10.54 -20.10
N ARG A 202 12.84 9.47 -19.40
CA ARG A 202 12.08 8.97 -18.23
C ARG A 202 12.15 9.94 -17.04
N ARG A 203 13.27 10.67 -16.91
CA ARG A 203 13.41 11.77 -15.94
C ARG A 203 12.44 12.91 -16.23
N GLU A 204 12.34 13.31 -17.49
CA GLU A 204 11.40 14.37 -17.93
C GLU A 204 9.94 13.93 -17.71
N GLU A 205 9.60 12.67 -17.98
CA GLU A 205 8.27 12.09 -17.70
C GLU A 205 7.91 12.16 -16.21
N VAL A 206 8.82 11.76 -15.31
CA VAL A 206 8.60 11.83 -13.85
C VAL A 206 8.40 13.28 -13.40
N LYS A 207 9.22 14.22 -13.91
CA LYS A 207 9.09 15.64 -13.56
C LYS A 207 7.76 16.23 -14.05
N ALA A 208 7.35 15.89 -15.26
CA ALA A 208 6.08 16.33 -15.82
C ALA A 208 4.91 15.78 -15.00
N GLN A 209 4.93 14.49 -14.65
CA GLN A 209 3.88 13.88 -13.84
C GLN A 209 3.86 14.47 -12.43
N ALA A 210 5.01 14.65 -11.79
CA ALA A 210 5.10 15.27 -10.47
C ALA A 210 4.53 16.69 -10.46
N GLN A 211 4.79 17.49 -11.51
CA GLN A 211 4.21 18.82 -11.64
C GLN A 211 2.68 18.79 -11.78
N ARG A 212 2.15 17.86 -12.59
CA ARG A 212 0.69 17.70 -12.77
C ARG A 212 0.01 17.33 -11.46
N THR A 213 0.52 16.29 -10.80
CA THR A 213 0.00 15.81 -9.51
C THR A 213 0.10 16.90 -8.44
N LEU A 214 1.17 17.70 -8.41
CA LEU A 214 1.30 18.82 -7.49
C LEU A 214 0.23 19.89 -7.72
N ASN A 215 0.03 20.33 -8.96
CA ASN A 215 -0.99 21.33 -9.29
C ASN A 215 -2.38 20.84 -8.87
N PHE A 216 -2.69 19.57 -9.15
CA PHE A 216 -3.97 18.96 -8.78
C PHE A 216 -4.18 18.95 -7.25
N ILE A 217 -3.17 18.53 -6.49
CA ILE A 217 -3.26 18.51 -5.02
C ILE A 217 -3.38 19.94 -4.47
N GLU A 218 -2.63 20.91 -4.99
CA GLU A 218 -2.72 22.31 -4.55
C GLU A 218 -4.10 22.91 -4.81
N GLN A 219 -4.65 22.71 -6.02
CA GLN A 219 -6.01 23.14 -6.36
C GLN A 219 -7.05 22.52 -5.41
N ARG A 220 -6.95 21.21 -5.18
CA ARG A 220 -7.89 20.50 -4.28
C ARG A 220 -7.81 21.01 -2.84
N LEU A 221 -6.61 21.33 -2.37
CA LEU A 221 -6.42 21.91 -1.04
C LEU A 221 -7.00 23.32 -0.94
N GLU A 222 -6.96 24.10 -2.02
CA GLU A 222 -7.58 25.42 -2.11
C GLU A 222 -9.11 25.32 -2.11
N GLU A 223 -9.68 24.44 -2.93
CA GLU A 223 -11.11 24.13 -2.94
C GLU A 223 -11.61 23.70 -1.56
N GLY A 224 -10.84 22.85 -0.86
CA GLY A 224 -11.15 22.42 0.50
C GLY A 224 -11.18 23.58 1.51
N LYS A 225 -10.24 24.54 1.41
CA LYS A 225 -10.24 25.74 2.26
C LYS A 225 -11.44 26.63 1.98
N ASN A 226 -11.79 26.80 0.70
CA ASN A 226 -12.92 27.61 0.28
C ASN A 226 -14.24 26.99 0.76
N ALA A 227 -14.38 25.66 0.63
CA ALA A 227 -15.56 24.94 1.11
C ALA A 227 -15.76 25.05 2.64
N ILE A 228 -14.68 24.93 3.42
CA ILE A 228 -14.75 25.13 4.89
C ILE A 228 -15.15 26.57 5.24
N THR A 229 -14.65 27.55 4.48
CA THR A 229 -14.97 28.97 4.71
C THR A 229 -16.45 29.28 4.43
N LEU A 230 -17.03 28.67 3.39
CA LEU A 230 -18.45 28.82 3.06
C LEU A 230 -19.39 28.13 4.07
N LEU A 231 -18.91 27.07 4.72
CA LEU A 231 -19.68 26.32 5.71
C LEU A 231 -19.51 26.80 7.15
N ARG A 232 -18.64 27.78 7.40
CA ARG A 232 -18.73 28.51 8.67
C ARG A 232 -20.04 29.30 8.60
N PRO A 233 -21.08 28.95 9.37
CA PRO A 233 -22.20 29.87 9.53
C PRO A 233 -21.56 31.19 9.93
N SER A 234 -21.90 32.28 9.23
CA SER A 234 -21.55 33.61 9.69
C SER A 234 -21.89 33.63 11.17
N SER A 235 -20.88 33.68 12.03
CA SER A 235 -21.08 33.74 13.49
C SER A 235 -22.20 34.73 13.71
N PRO A 236 -23.21 34.42 14.55
CA PRO A 236 -24.26 35.38 14.86
C PRO A 236 -23.58 36.60 15.46
N SER A 237 -23.24 37.53 14.58
CA SER A 237 -22.60 38.79 14.88
C SER A 237 -23.74 39.64 15.37
N ASP A 238 -24.05 39.57 16.68
CA ASP A 238 -24.96 40.44 17.43
C ASP A 238 -25.92 41.23 16.52
N ALA A 239 -26.72 40.49 15.76
CA ALA A 239 -27.72 41.10 14.92
C ALA A 239 -28.85 41.42 15.89
N PRO A 240 -29.31 42.69 15.96
CA PRO A 240 -30.34 43.10 16.89
C PRO A 240 -31.55 42.16 16.79
N GLU A 241 -32.19 41.89 17.93
CA GLU A 241 -33.32 40.96 18.16
C GLU A 241 -34.58 41.22 17.31
N THR A 242 -34.47 41.89 16.17
CA THR A 242 -35.54 42.12 15.22
C THR A 242 -35.57 40.98 14.20
N LEU A 243 -35.94 39.79 14.68
CA LEU A 243 -36.41 38.71 13.81
C LEU A 243 -37.63 39.22 13.04
N LEU A 244 -37.42 39.60 11.78
CA LEU A 244 -38.48 39.71 10.78
C LEU A 244 -39.13 38.33 10.69
N ARG A 245 -40.24 38.14 11.41
CA ARG A 245 -41.17 37.05 11.12
C ARG A 245 -41.57 37.20 9.66
N PRO A 246 -41.34 36.20 8.79
CA PRO A 246 -42.01 36.20 7.49
C PRO A 246 -43.52 36.20 7.77
N ALA A 247 -44.17 37.31 7.42
CA ALA A 247 -45.61 37.42 7.40
C ALA A 247 -46.11 36.69 6.15
N THR A 248 -46.02 35.37 6.17
CA THR A 248 -46.70 34.52 5.20
C THR A 248 -47.43 33.45 5.98
N GLU A 249 -48.72 33.71 6.16
CA GLU A 249 -49.71 32.70 6.53
C GLU A 249 -49.51 31.50 5.60
N THR A 250 -49.03 30.40 6.17
CA THR A 250 -49.10 29.08 5.55
C THR A 250 -50.58 28.75 5.35
N PRO A 251 -51.08 28.60 4.11
CA PRO A 251 -52.38 27.99 3.89
C PRO A 251 -52.31 26.58 4.47
N ASN A 252 -53.31 26.25 5.29
CA ASN A 252 -53.49 24.95 5.89
C ASN A 252 -53.92 23.94 4.81
N GLU A 253 -53.04 23.65 3.86
CA GLU A 253 -53.27 22.61 2.86
C GLU A 253 -52.82 21.28 3.44
N SER A 254 -53.80 20.42 3.66
CA SER A 254 -53.71 19.05 4.16
C SER A 254 -52.55 18.27 3.53
N ALA A 255 -51.73 17.66 4.38
CA ALA A 255 -50.52 16.89 4.05
C ALA A 255 -50.76 15.58 3.25
N GLU A 256 -51.92 15.38 2.63
CA GLU A 256 -52.30 14.11 1.98
C GLU A 256 -51.92 14.01 0.49
N VAL A 257 -51.35 15.06 -0.13
CA VAL A 257 -51.17 15.10 -1.61
C VAL A 257 -49.75 14.75 -2.09
N LEU A 258 -48.77 14.60 -1.19
CA LEU A 258 -47.36 14.47 -1.60
C LEU A 258 -46.86 13.05 -1.91
N LEU A 259 -47.74 12.04 -2.02
CA LEU A 259 -47.35 10.68 -2.38
C LEU A 259 -48.25 10.10 -3.47
N LYS A 260 -48.04 10.52 -4.72
CA LYS A 260 -48.38 9.68 -5.88
C LYS A 260 -47.14 9.46 -6.73
N PRO A 261 -46.57 8.24 -6.76
CA PRO A 261 -45.56 7.90 -7.75
C PRO A 261 -46.21 7.90 -9.13
N SER A 262 -45.72 8.76 -10.03
CA SER A 262 -46.05 8.70 -11.45
C SER A 262 -45.32 7.50 -12.07
N HIS A 263 -45.90 6.32 -11.89
CA HIS A 263 -45.54 5.12 -12.64
C HIS A 263 -45.91 5.37 -14.10
N LYS A 264 -44.93 5.79 -14.92
CA LYS A 264 -45.08 5.89 -16.37
C LYS A 264 -44.74 4.52 -16.97
N GLU A 265 -45.76 3.69 -17.15
CA GLU A 265 -45.66 2.46 -17.94
C GLU A 265 -45.29 2.81 -19.38
N LEU A 266 -44.16 2.26 -19.82
CA LEU A 266 -43.77 2.16 -21.23
C LEU A 266 -44.53 0.96 -21.81
N VAL A 267 -45.54 1.26 -22.62
CA VAL A 267 -46.22 0.29 -23.50
C VAL A 267 -45.35 0.12 -24.75
N GLU A 268 -44.95 -1.12 -25.05
CA GLU A 268 -44.62 -1.58 -26.40
C GLU A 268 -45.86 -2.19 -27.05
#